data_AF-A0A319CYA9-F1
#
_entry.id   AF-A0A319CYA9-F1
#
_cell.length_a   1.000
_cell.length_b   1.000
_cell.length_c   1.000
_cell.angle_alpha   90.00
_cell.angle_beta   90.00
_cell.angle_gamma   90.00
#
_symmetry.space_group_name_H-M   'P 1'
#
loop_
_entity.id
_entity.type
_entity.pdbx_description
1 polymer ?
#
loop_
_entity_poly.entity_id
_entity_poly.type
_entity_poly.pdbx_seq_one_letter_code
_entity_poly.pdbx_strand_id
1 'polypeptide(L)'
;MINTSTYSVPGYKDPRHDVVLAMMAWVENGTAPNDIVATVWKNLTTADDVIRQRPICHYPLQAKYTGKGDPNEPDNWTCESLY
;
A
#
# COMPACT_ATOMS: atom_id res chain seq x y z
N MET A 1 8.43 -2.18 -22.86
CA MET A 1 8.82 -1.07 -21.97
C MET A 1 7.61 -0.70 -21.14
N ILE A 2 7.72 -0.76 -19.81
CA ILE A 2 6.63 -0.35 -18.91
C ILE A 2 6.61 1.18 -18.92
N ASN A 3 5.45 1.78 -19.17
CA ASN A 3 5.29 3.23 -19.12
C ASN A 3 5.38 3.69 -17.66
N THR A 4 6.38 4.51 -17.31
CA THR A 4 6.58 5.05 -15.95
C THR A 4 5.68 6.25 -15.63
N SER A 5 4.80 6.65 -16.56
CA SER A 5 3.87 7.78 -16.40
C SER A 5 2.51 7.36 -15.85
N THR A 6 2.27 6.06 -15.70
CA THR A 6 1.03 5.47 -15.20
C THR A 6 1.32 4.70 -13.92
N TYR A 7 0.60 5.03 -12.86
CA TYR A 7 0.70 4.39 -11.55
C TYR A 7 -0.57 3.56 -11.30
N SER A 8 -0.40 2.44 -10.64
CA SER A 8 -1.46 1.50 -10.25
C SER A 8 -2.43 2.14 -9.26
N VAL A 9 -1.96 3.12 -8.48
CA VAL A 9 -2.77 3.88 -7.52
C VAL A 9 -2.67 5.37 -7.86
N PRO A 10 -3.76 5.99 -8.38
CA PRO A 10 -3.77 7.42 -8.69
C PRO A 10 -3.34 8.27 -7.49
N GLY A 11 -2.55 9.32 -7.72
CA GLY A 11 -2.07 10.21 -6.64
C GLY A 11 -0.89 9.68 -5.82
N TYR A 12 -0.58 8.38 -5.88
CA TYR A 12 0.56 7.77 -5.18
C TYR A 12 1.62 7.32 -6.18
N LYS A 13 2.85 7.80 -5.99
CA LYS A 13 3.97 7.61 -6.92
C LYS A 13 5.18 6.99 -6.23
N ASP A 14 4.91 6.09 -5.29
CA ASP A 14 5.93 5.47 -4.46
C ASP A 14 5.79 3.94 -4.42
N PRO A 15 6.89 3.20 -4.16
CA PRO A 15 6.89 1.75 -4.09
C PRO A 15 6.03 1.15 -2.96
N ARG A 16 5.63 1.94 -1.96
CA ARG A 16 4.80 1.44 -0.85
C ARG A 16 3.33 1.34 -1.26
N HIS A 17 2.88 2.12 -2.24
CA HIS A 17 1.49 2.10 -2.74
C HIS A 17 1.36 1.47 -4.13
N ASP A 18 2.41 1.52 -4.95
CA ASP A 18 2.38 0.99 -6.32
C ASP A 18 3.15 -0.33 -6.43
N VAL A 19 2.43 -1.41 -6.77
CA VAL A 19 3.01 -2.75 -6.87
C VAL A 19 4.06 -2.90 -7.99
N VAL A 20 3.93 -2.13 -9.07
CA VAL A 20 4.89 -2.16 -10.17
C VAL A 20 6.18 -1.45 -9.75
N LEU A 21 6.07 -0.30 -9.09
CA LEU A 21 7.22 0.38 -8.49
C LEU A 21 7.88 -0.48 -7.40
N ALA A 22 7.09 -1.17 -6.56
CA ALA A 22 7.59 -2.11 -5.56
C ALA A 22 8.39 -3.25 -6.21
N MET A 23 7.86 -3.82 -7.29
CA MET A 23 8.51 -4.90 -8.01
C MET A 23 9.80 -4.43 -8.69
N MET A 24 9.82 -3.24 -9.30
CA MET A 24 11.04 -2.65 -9.86
C MET A 24 12.09 -2.42 -8.77
N ALA A 25 11.72 -1.82 -7.63
CA ALA A 25 12.62 -1.63 -6.51
C ALA A 25 13.18 -2.95 -5.96
N TRP A 26 12.38 -4.01 -5.96
CA TRP A 26 12.85 -5.34 -5.56
C TRP A 26 13.85 -5.92 -6.57
N VAL A 27 13.51 -5.91 -7.85
CA VAL A 27 14.34 -6.53 -8.90
C VAL A 27 15.64 -5.74 -9.14
N GLU A 28 15.57 -4.42 -9.17
CA GLU A 28 16.70 -3.55 -9.54
C GLU A 28 17.57 -3.20 -8.34
N ASN A 29 16.97 -2.97 -7.17
CA ASN A 29 17.70 -2.49 -5.98
C ASN A 29 17.75 -3.54 -4.86
N GLY A 30 17.20 -4.74 -5.05
CA GLY A 30 17.14 -5.77 -4.01
C GLY A 30 16.24 -5.42 -2.82
N THR A 31 15.37 -4.40 -2.96
CA THR A 31 14.53 -3.90 -1.86
C THR A 31 13.16 -4.58 -1.89
N ALA A 32 13.00 -5.69 -1.17
CA ALA A 32 11.73 -6.37 -1.06
C ALA A 32 10.72 -5.56 -0.21
N PRO A 33 9.45 -5.45 -0.64
CA PRO A 33 8.42 -4.78 0.16
C PRO A 33 8.03 -5.64 1.37
N ASN A 34 7.95 -5.02 2.55
CA ASN A 34 7.41 -5.67 3.75
C ASN A 34 5.88 -5.64 3.75
N ASP A 35 5.31 -4.56 3.22
CA ASP A 35 3.89 -4.28 3.07
C ASP A 35 3.64 -3.49 1.78
N ILE A 36 2.40 -3.55 1.28
CA ILE A 36 1.91 -2.70 0.18
C ILE A 36 0.61 -2.04 0.63
N VAL A 37 0.56 -0.71 0.65
CA VAL A 37 -0.60 0.04 1.10
C VAL A 37 -1.70 0.03 0.03
N ALA A 38 -2.81 -0.64 0.34
CA ALA A 38 -4.02 -0.60 -0.45
C ALA A 38 -4.85 0.65 -0.13
N THR A 39 -5.42 1.27 -1.17
CA THR A 39 -6.21 2.49 -1.06
C THR A 39 -7.64 2.24 -1.52
N VAL A 40 -8.62 2.65 -0.70
CA VAL A 40 -10.04 2.65 -1.08
C VAL A 40 -10.47 4.09 -1.32
N TRP A 41 -11.03 4.36 -2.49
CA TRP A 41 -11.48 5.69 -2.91
C TRP A 41 -12.96 5.92 -2.59
N LYS A 42 -13.32 7.19 -2.35
CA LYS A 42 -14.71 7.62 -2.16
C LYS A 42 -15.54 7.47 -3.41
N ASN A 43 -14.91 7.73 -4.55
CA ASN A 43 -15.45 7.48 -5.86
C ASN A 43 -14.42 6.65 -6.64
N LEU A 44 -14.82 5.43 -7.04
CA LEU A 44 -13.94 4.50 -7.76
C LEU A 44 -13.68 4.92 -9.21
N THR A 45 -14.52 5.77 -9.80
CA THR A 45 -14.36 6.23 -11.18
C THR A 45 -13.33 7.35 -11.28
N THR A 46 -13.34 8.27 -10.32
CA THR A 46 -12.50 9.46 -10.36
C THR A 46 -11.23 9.30 -9.53
N ALA A 47 -11.28 8.52 -8.44
CA ALA A 47 -10.16 8.27 -7.55
C ALA A 47 -9.55 9.55 -6.94
N ASP A 48 -10.41 10.50 -6.59
CA ASP A 48 -9.98 11.84 -6.14
C ASP A 48 -9.72 11.90 -4.63
N ASP A 49 -10.55 11.19 -3.86
CA ASP A 49 -10.59 11.26 -2.39
C ASP A 49 -10.44 9.86 -1.78
N VAL A 50 -9.50 9.72 -0.86
CA VAL A 50 -9.28 8.47 -0.12
C VAL A 50 -10.32 8.32 1.00
N ILE A 51 -11.01 7.16 1.07
CA ILE A 51 -11.81 6.77 2.23
C ILE A 51 -10.93 6.20 3.33
N ARG A 52 -10.07 5.23 2.99
CA ARG A 52 -9.15 4.59 3.94
C ARG A 52 -8.00 3.90 3.21
N GLN A 53 -6.93 3.65 3.95
CA GLN A 53 -5.80 2.85 3.49
C GLN A 53 -5.42 1.77 4.49
N ARG A 54 -4.95 0.63 4.00
CA ARG A 54 -4.47 -0.48 4.84
C ARG A 54 -3.20 -1.09 4.25
N PRO A 55 -2.20 -1.42 5.08
CA PRO A 55 -1.09 -2.24 4.61
C PRO A 55 -1.60 -3.65 4.30
N ILE A 56 -1.32 -4.14 3.08
CA ILE A 56 -1.37 -5.55 2.74
C ILE A 56 -0.07 -6.16 3.25
N CYS A 57 -0.18 -7.06 4.21
CA CYS A 57 0.95 -7.73 4.82
C CYS A 57 1.35 -8.97 4.01
N HIS A 58 2.65 -9.25 3.95
CA HIS A 58 3.13 -10.50 3.39
C HIS A 58 2.69 -11.68 4.26
N TYR A 59 2.31 -12.79 3.62
CA TYR A 59 1.91 -14.00 4.31
C TYR A 59 3.05 -14.55 5.21
N PRO A 60 2.78 -15.00 6.45
CA PRO A 60 1.48 -15.20 7.10
C PRO A 60 0.96 -14.03 7.94
N LEU A 61 1.63 -12.87 7.90
CA LEU A 61 1.26 -11.72 8.72
C LEU A 61 -0.08 -11.12 8.27
N GLN A 62 -0.76 -10.47 9.20
CA GLN A 62 -2.03 -9.79 8.96
C GLN A 62 -1.99 -8.36 9.51
N ALA A 63 -2.74 -7.47 8.89
CA ALA A 63 -2.83 -6.08 9.32
C ALA A 63 -3.63 -5.97 10.63
N LYS A 64 -2.97 -5.50 11.69
CA LYS A 64 -3.54 -5.28 13.00
C LYS A 64 -3.54 -3.80 13.32
N TYR A 65 -4.66 -3.29 13.80
CA TYR A 65 -4.75 -1.91 14.25
C TYR A 65 -3.95 -1.72 15.54
N THR A 66 -3.14 -0.66 15.61
CA THR A 66 -2.30 -0.35 16.79
C THR A 66 -3.11 0.05 18.02
N GLY A 67 -4.40 0.34 17.86
CA GLY A 67 -5.27 0.84 18.93
C GLY A 67 -5.17 2.35 19.15
N LYS A 68 -4.36 3.07 18.36
CA LYS A 68 -4.14 4.52 18.47
C LYS A 68 -4.21 5.17 17.08
N GLY A 69 -4.64 6.42 17.04
CA GLY A 69 -4.71 7.21 15.80
C GLY A 69 -6.04 7.08 15.04
N ASP A 70 -6.09 7.60 13.81
CA ASP A 70 -7.23 7.39 12.93
C ASP A 70 -7.14 5.99 12.32
N PRO A 71 -8.16 5.12 12.52
CA PRO A 71 -8.15 3.83 11.88
C PRO A 71 -8.06 3.95 10.36
N ASN A 72 -8.44 5.03 9.69
CA ASN A 72 -8.38 5.14 8.22
C ASN A 72 -6.98 5.38 7.65
N GLU A 73 -6.01 5.79 8.47
CA GLU A 73 -4.62 6.01 8.07
C GLU A 73 -3.84 4.68 8.09
N PRO A 74 -2.93 4.45 7.11
CA PRO A 74 -2.20 3.19 7.02
C PRO A 74 -1.12 3.05 8.10
N ASP A 75 -0.55 4.14 8.60
CA ASP A 75 0.53 4.13 9.59
C ASP A 75 0.06 3.74 11.00
N ASN A 76 -1.27 3.73 11.23
CA ASN A 76 -1.87 3.26 12.48
C ASN A 76 -2.12 1.74 12.48
N TRP A 77 -1.55 1.01 11.52
CA TRP A 77 -1.64 -0.45 11.36
C TRP A 77 -0.25 -1.08 11.31
N THR A 78 -0.12 -2.27 11.88
CA THR A 78 1.12 -3.06 11.88
C THR A 78 0.85 -4.45 11.30
N CYS A 79 1.84 -5.02 10.62
CA CYS A 79 1.78 -6.41 10.19
C CYS A 79 2.23 -7.32 11.33
N GLU A 80 1.33 -8.16 11.84
CA GLU A 80 1.58 -9.05 12.98
C GLU A 80 1.07 -10.47 12.71
N SER A 81 1.68 -11.48 13.35
CA SER A 81 1.09 -12.82 13.43
C SER A 81 -0.08 -12.75 14.41
N LEU A 82 -1.28 -13.05 13.91
CA LEU A 82 -2.49 -13.08 14.74
C LEU A 82 -2.77 -14.47 15.33
N TYR A 83 -1.94 -15.45 15.00
CA TYR A 83 -2.02 -16.85 15.43
C TYR A 83 -0.63 -17.38 15.79
#